data_AF-A0A954XXP7-F1
#
_entry.id   AF-A0A954XXP7-F1
#
_cell.length_a   1.000
_cell.length_b   1.000
_cell.length_c   1.000
_cell.angle_alpha   90.00
_cell.angle_beta   90.00
_cell.angle_gamma   90.00
#
_symmetry.space_group_name_H-M   'P 1'
#
loop_
_entity.id
_entity.type
_entity.pdbx_description
1 polymer ?
#
loop_
_entity_poly.entity_id
_entity_poly.type
_entity_poly.pdbx_seq_one_letter_code
_entity_poly.pdbx_strand_id
1 'polypeptide(L)'
;MSDSTSCDPYDDPFHPPTIPTMVNCLHCGEQYDSYLIEWRIIHNRDGAELGFWCCPTPGCDGLGFGCDILPADPEWRDERGGWCDDDDADWYDYDDDDDADAADLDPGGDIEFDDDVPF
;
A
#
# COMPACT_ATOMS: atom_id res chain seq x y z
N MET A 1 -7.13 -32.63 -5.55
CA MET A 1 -7.19 -31.33 -4.87
C MET A 1 -8.12 -30.50 -5.71
N SER A 2 -9.38 -30.41 -5.32
CA SER A 2 -10.37 -29.62 -6.05
C SER A 2 -10.10 -28.17 -5.68
N ASP A 3 -9.30 -27.51 -6.51
CA ASP A 3 -9.06 -26.07 -6.46
C ASP A 3 -10.34 -25.40 -6.98
N SER A 4 -11.38 -25.45 -6.16
CA SER A 4 -12.58 -24.67 -6.37
C SER A 4 -12.30 -23.33 -5.71
N THR A 5 -11.61 -22.45 -6.42
CA THR A 5 -11.70 -21.00 -6.15
C THR A 5 -13.18 -20.68 -6.18
N SER A 6 -13.77 -20.60 -5.00
CA SER A 6 -15.19 -20.37 -4.86
C SER A 6 -15.41 -18.96 -5.39
N CYS A 7 -16.15 -18.82 -6.49
CA CYS A 7 -16.61 -17.50 -7.00
C CYS A 7 -17.65 -16.86 -6.06
N ASP A 8 -17.61 -17.22 -4.78
CA ASP A 8 -18.52 -16.72 -3.78
C ASP A 8 -18.07 -15.31 -3.38
N PRO A 9 -18.90 -14.28 -3.62
CA PRO A 9 -18.55 -12.90 -3.32
C PRO A 9 -18.29 -12.66 -1.82
N TYR A 10 -18.83 -13.49 -0.94
CA TYR A 10 -18.70 -13.35 0.52
C TYR A 10 -17.46 -14.05 1.09
N ASP A 11 -16.82 -14.94 0.32
CA ASP A 11 -15.56 -15.59 0.72
C ASP A 11 -14.33 -14.74 0.36
N ASP A 12 -14.51 -13.72 -0.49
CA ASP A 12 -13.44 -12.81 -0.92
C ASP A 12 -13.02 -11.87 0.24
N PRO A 13 -11.74 -11.84 0.63
CA PRO A 13 -11.27 -11.03 1.76
C PRO A 13 -11.36 -9.51 1.51
N PHE A 14 -11.59 -9.08 0.27
CA PHE A 14 -11.78 -7.68 -0.12
C PHE A 14 -13.26 -7.35 -0.34
N HIS A 15 -14.17 -8.15 0.23
CA HIS A 15 -15.60 -7.86 0.21
C HIS A 15 -15.91 -6.55 0.96
N PRO A 16 -16.95 -5.80 0.51
CA PRO A 16 -17.38 -4.60 1.21
C PRO A 16 -17.80 -4.90 2.65
N PRO A 17 -17.62 -3.95 3.60
CA PRO A 17 -18.03 -4.13 4.99
C PRO A 17 -19.55 -4.30 5.10
N THR A 18 -19.98 -5.09 6.09
CA THR A 18 -21.41 -5.34 6.38
C THR A 18 -22.18 -4.05 6.68
N ILE A 19 -21.52 -3.11 7.36
CA ILE A 19 -22.08 -1.80 7.69
C ILE A 19 -21.76 -0.85 6.53
N PRO A 20 -22.78 -0.28 5.86
CA PRO A 20 -22.57 0.71 4.81
C PRO A 20 -21.67 1.85 5.30
N THR A 21 -20.58 2.05 4.59
CA THR A 21 -19.54 3.01 4.93
C THR A 21 -19.24 3.85 3.70
N MET A 22 -19.00 5.14 3.88
CA MET A 22 -18.54 5.99 2.79
C MET A 22 -17.11 5.61 2.42
N VAL A 23 -16.89 5.28 1.15
CA VAL A 23 -15.59 4.88 0.59
C VAL A 23 -15.16 5.83 -0.51
N ASN A 24 -13.86 5.90 -0.77
CA ASN A 24 -13.29 6.58 -1.91
C ASN A 24 -12.54 5.56 -2.80
N CYS A 25 -12.63 5.73 -4.11
CA CYS A 25 -11.81 4.95 -5.03
C CYS A 25 -10.53 5.73 -5.38
N LEU A 26 -9.37 5.10 -5.25
CA LEU A 26 -8.07 5.71 -5.56
C LEU A 26 -7.85 5.94 -7.06
N HIS A 27 -8.60 5.27 -7.94
CA HIS A 27 -8.46 5.36 -9.39
C HIS A 27 -9.28 6.51 -9.98
N CYS A 28 -10.58 6.58 -9.67
CA CYS A 28 -11.45 7.64 -10.18
C CYS A 28 -11.61 8.82 -9.21
N GLY A 29 -11.25 8.67 -7.93
CA GLY A 29 -11.41 9.70 -6.90
C GLY A 29 -12.85 9.90 -6.41
N GLU A 30 -13.82 9.14 -6.93
CA GLU A 30 -15.22 9.27 -6.54
C GLU A 30 -15.45 8.68 -5.15
N GLN A 31 -16.32 9.35 -4.38
CA GLN A 31 -16.82 8.89 -3.10
C GLN A 31 -18.22 8.30 -3.26
N TYR A 32 -18.45 7.14 -2.68
CA TYR A 32 -19.72 6.43 -2.75
C TYR A 32 -19.86 5.49 -1.55
N ASP A 33 -21.05 4.97 -1.31
CA ASP A 33 -21.28 4.01 -0.23
C ASP A 33 -20.75 2.62 -0.58
N SER A 34 -20.14 1.92 0.38
CA SER A 34 -19.51 0.61 0.20
C SER A 34 -20.45 -0.47 -0.35
N TYR A 35 -21.77 -0.36 -0.12
CA TYR A 35 -22.76 -1.28 -0.68
C TYR A 35 -22.89 -1.19 -2.22
N LEU A 36 -22.36 -0.12 -2.82
CA LEU A 36 -22.35 0.10 -4.27
C LEU A 36 -21.15 -0.58 -4.95
N ILE A 37 -20.20 -1.14 -4.19
CA ILE A 37 -19.10 -1.93 -4.77
C ILE A 37 -19.72 -3.15 -5.46
N GLU A 38 -19.32 -3.40 -6.71
CA GLU A 38 -19.93 -4.43 -7.54
C GLU A 38 -19.03 -5.67 -7.63
N TRP A 39 -19.61 -6.85 -7.48
CA TRP A 39 -18.95 -8.11 -7.80
C TRP A 39 -19.00 -8.37 -9.31
N ARG A 40 -17.83 -8.54 -9.94
CA ARG A 40 -17.72 -8.90 -11.35
C ARG A 40 -16.95 -10.20 -11.50
N ILE A 41 -17.31 -10.97 -12.52
CA ILE A 41 -16.68 -12.25 -12.84
C ILE A 41 -15.97 -12.12 -14.19
N ILE A 42 -14.69 -12.46 -14.22
CA ILE A 42 -13.92 -12.62 -15.46
C ILE A 42 -13.59 -14.08 -15.69
N HIS A 43 -13.39 -14.45 -16.95
CA HIS A 43 -12.99 -15.79 -17.33
C HIS A 43 -11.51 -15.78 -17.69
N ASN A 44 -10.71 -16.59 -17.01
CA ASN A 44 -9.31 -16.79 -17.35
C ASN A 44 -9.18 -17.62 -18.65
N ARG A 45 -7.97 -17.67 -19.22
CA ARG A 45 -7.66 -18.39 -20.46
C ARG A 45 -7.97 -19.89 -20.37
N ASP A 46 -7.89 -20.46 -19.17
CA ASP A 46 -8.22 -21.86 -18.88
C ASP A 46 -9.73 -22.09 -18.66
N GLY A 47 -10.56 -21.04 -18.77
CA GLY A 47 -12.01 -21.10 -18.56
C GLY A 47 -12.43 -21.03 -17.09
N ALA A 48 -11.49 -20.83 -16.17
CA ALA A 48 -11.79 -20.61 -14.76
C ALA A 48 -12.43 -19.23 -14.53
N GLU A 49 -13.53 -19.19 -13.78
CA GLU A 49 -14.17 -17.96 -13.35
C GLU A 49 -13.39 -17.37 -12.15
N LEU A 50 -13.08 -16.09 -12.23
CA LEU A 50 -12.46 -15.31 -11.17
C LEU A 50 -13.39 -14.15 -10.87
N GLY A 51 -13.93 -14.14 -9.65
CA GLY A 51 -14.74 -13.04 -9.18
C GLY A 51 -13.89 -12.02 -8.42
N PHE A 52 -14.24 -10.75 -8.53
CA PHE A 52 -13.60 -9.67 -7.77
C PHE A 52 -14.59 -8.54 -7.52
N TRP A 53 -14.40 -7.84 -6.39
CA TRP A 53 -15.10 -6.61 -6.07
C TRP A 53 -14.47 -5.42 -6.77
N CYS A 54 -15.27 -4.51 -7.33
CA CYS A 54 -14.75 -3.38 -8.08
C CYS A 54 -15.60 -2.11 -7.94
N CYS A 55 -15.00 -0.99 -8.32
CA CYS A 55 -15.66 0.30 -8.34
C CYS A 55 -16.85 0.29 -9.32
N PRO A 56 -18.04 0.80 -8.93
CA PRO A 56 -19.20 0.87 -9.81
C PRO A 56 -19.02 1.86 -10.97
N THR A 57 -18.00 2.74 -10.90
CA THR A 57 -17.75 3.76 -11.92
C THR A 57 -17.42 3.11 -13.27
N PRO A 58 -18.13 3.43 -14.36
CA PRO A 58 -17.86 2.86 -15.67
C PRO A 58 -16.43 3.18 -16.15
N GLY A 59 -15.66 2.15 -16.50
CA GLY A 59 -14.29 2.30 -16.97
C GLY A 59 -13.26 2.62 -15.89
N CYS A 60 -13.63 2.49 -14.61
CA CYS A 60 -12.68 2.55 -13.51
C CYS A 60 -12.09 1.16 -13.23
N ASP A 61 -10.78 1.12 -13.00
CA ASP A 61 -10.01 -0.10 -12.71
C ASP A 61 -9.79 -0.33 -11.21
N GLY A 62 -10.53 0.36 -10.33
CA GLY A 62 -10.43 0.16 -8.89
C GLY A 62 -10.98 -1.20 -8.44
N LEU A 63 -10.16 -1.99 -7.74
CA LEU A 63 -10.43 -3.35 -7.30
C LEU A 63 -10.30 -3.51 -5.78
N GLY A 64 -11.27 -4.22 -5.19
CA GLY A 64 -11.26 -4.65 -3.80
C GLY A 64 -11.51 -3.52 -2.80
N PHE A 65 -12.38 -3.77 -1.82
CA PHE A 65 -12.42 -2.94 -0.63
C PHE A 65 -11.09 -3.08 0.09
N GLY A 66 -10.45 -1.93 0.36
CA GLY A 66 -9.22 -1.89 1.10
C GLY A 66 -7.91 -2.01 0.33
N CYS A 67 -8.00 -2.30 -0.97
CA CYS A 67 -6.86 -2.24 -1.87
C CYS A 67 -6.93 -0.91 -2.65
N ASP A 68 -7.88 -0.80 -3.57
CA ASP A 68 -8.10 0.43 -4.35
C ASP A 68 -9.29 1.27 -3.86
N ILE A 69 -10.14 0.71 -3.00
CA ILE A 69 -11.35 1.37 -2.50
C ILE A 69 -11.24 1.48 -0.99
N LEU A 70 -10.83 2.63 -0.48
CA LEU A 70 -10.58 2.83 0.95
C LEU A 70 -11.77 3.51 1.64
N PRO A 71 -11.93 3.37 2.96
CA PRO A 71 -12.86 4.20 3.72
C PRO A 71 -12.52 5.68 3.50
N ALA A 72 -13.54 6.50 3.24
CA ALA A 72 -13.36 7.95 3.16
C ALA A 72 -13.10 8.57 4.55
N ASP A 73 -13.56 7.88 5.61
CA ASP A 73 -13.31 8.27 6.99
C ASP A 73 -11.98 7.69 7.47
N PRO A 74 -10.98 8.52 7.85
CA PRO A 74 -9.68 8.05 8.29
C PRO A 74 -9.70 7.42 9.68
N GLU A 75 -10.76 7.65 10.46
CA GLU A 75 -10.97 7.02 11.76
C GLU A 75 -11.82 5.75 11.66
N TRP A 76 -12.13 5.30 10.44
CA TRP A 76 -12.98 4.15 10.21
C TRP A 76 -12.38 2.89 10.83
N ARG A 77 -13.22 2.17 11.58
CA ARG A 77 -12.88 0.86 12.13
C ARG A 77 -13.95 -0.15 11.76
N ASP A 78 -13.50 -1.34 11.36
CA ASP A 78 -14.39 -2.47 11.14
C ASP A 78 -14.93 -3.01 12.48
N GLU A 79 -15.82 -4.00 12.39
CA GLU A 79 -16.43 -4.65 13.56
C GLU A 79 -15.41 -5.39 14.46
N ARG A 80 -14.17 -5.58 13.98
CA ARG A 80 -13.06 -6.25 14.67
C ARG A 80 -12.03 -5.28 15.26
N GLY A 81 -12.18 -3.98 15.04
CA GLY A 81 -11.32 -2.95 15.62
C GLY A 81 -10.47 -2.14 14.64
N GLY A 82 -10.67 -2.31 13.33
CA GLY A 82 -9.99 -1.56 12.28
C GLY A 82 -9.12 -2.42 11.37
N TRP A 83 -8.57 -1.76 10.35
CA TRP A 83 -7.48 -2.30 9.56
C TRP A 83 -6.30 -2.49 10.49
N CYS A 84 -5.66 -3.66 10.46
CA CYS A 84 -4.34 -3.83 11.04
C CYS A 84 -3.40 -2.96 10.20
N ASP A 85 -3.32 -1.66 10.48
CA ASP A 85 -2.09 -0.94 10.24
C ASP A 85 -1.08 -1.66 11.13
N ASP A 86 -0.35 -2.58 10.52
CA ASP A 86 0.90 -3.12 11.04
C ASP A 86 1.91 -1.95 11.06
N ASP A 87 1.58 -0.88 11.78
CA ASP A 87 2.50 0.17 12.20
C ASP A 87 3.28 -0.39 13.41
N ASP A 88 3.87 -1.57 13.22
CA ASP A 88 4.93 -2.14 14.05
C ASP A 88 6.25 -1.78 13.33
N ALA A 89 6.42 -0.48 13.04
CA ALA A 89 7.65 0.08 12.50
C ALA A 89 8.47 0.71 13.64
N ASP A 90 8.70 -0.03 14.73
CA ASP A 90 9.66 0.33 15.79
C ASP A 90 11.06 -0.28 15.53
N TRP A 91 11.36 -0.72 14.30
CA TRP A 91 12.57 -1.51 14.00
C TRP A 91 13.87 -0.72 13.72
N TYR A 92 14.00 0.55 14.13
CA TYR A 92 15.28 1.26 14.06
C TYR A 92 15.54 2.22 15.24
N ASP A 93 15.67 1.67 16.44
CA ASP A 93 16.54 2.29 17.46
C ASP A 93 17.95 1.71 17.27
N TYR A 94 18.65 2.17 16.23
CA TYR A 94 20.09 2.00 16.15
C TYR A 94 20.68 3.00 17.15
N ASP A 95 20.94 2.51 18.36
CA ASP A 95 21.77 3.16 19.37
C ASP A 95 23.15 3.42 18.75
N ASP A 96 23.28 4.59 18.10
CA ASP A 96 24.52 5.19 17.64
C ASP A 96 25.26 5.66 18.90
N ASP A 97 25.89 4.71 19.59
CA ASP A 97 26.84 5.00 20.67
C ASP A 97 28.11 5.58 20.04
N ASP A 98 28.04 6.89 19.79
CA ASP A 98 29.13 7.82 19.48
C ASP A 98 30.14 7.81 20.64
N ASP A 99 31.03 6.81 20.67
CA ASP A 99 32.24 6.88 21.50
C ASP A 99 33.38 7.45 20.64
N ALA A 100 33.49 8.76 20.72
CA ALA A 100 34.58 9.56 20.18
C ALA A 100 35.88 9.27 20.94
N ASP A 101 36.94 8.83 20.25
CA ASP A 101 38.30 9.02 20.78
C ASP A 101 39.38 9.29 19.71
N ALA A 102 39.92 10.49 19.85
CA ALA A 102 41.29 10.95 19.61
C ALA A 102 41.93 10.89 18.20
N ALA A 103 42.05 12.10 17.66
CA ALA A 103 43.00 12.55 16.64
C ALA A 103 44.43 12.02 16.79
N ASP A 104 44.99 11.52 15.69
CA ASP A 104 46.40 11.70 15.31
C ASP A 104 46.55 11.45 13.79
N LEU A 105 46.21 12.44 12.97
CA LEU A 105 46.57 12.45 11.55
C LEU A 105 47.67 13.49 11.36
N ASP A 106 48.90 12.99 11.24
CA ASP A 106 50.13 13.71 10.91
C ASP A 106 49.91 14.64 9.70
N PRO A 107 50.04 15.97 9.86
CA PRO A 107 49.86 16.94 8.78
C PRO A 107 51.18 17.12 8.02
N GLY A 108 51.49 16.20 7.10
CA GLY A 108 52.73 16.29 6.33
C GLY A 108 52.75 15.44 5.05
N GLY A 109 52.34 16.02 3.92
CA GLY A 109 52.52 15.38 2.61
C GLY A 109 51.88 16.14 1.45
N ASP A 110 52.59 17.17 0.98
CA ASP A 110 52.59 17.78 -0.36
C ASP A 110 51.39 17.58 -1.31
N ILE A 111 50.62 18.64 -1.52
CA ILE A 111 49.88 18.84 -2.79
C ILE A 111 50.59 19.93 -3.61
N GLU A 112 51.50 19.51 -4.48
CA GLU A 112 52.10 20.38 -5.49
C GLU A 112 51.08 20.55 -6.64
N PHE A 113 50.35 21.67 -6.66
CA PHE A 113 49.50 22.07 -7.79
C PHE A 113 49.86 23.50 -8.18
N ASP A 114 50.99 23.67 -8.86
CA ASP A 114 51.37 24.90 -9.54
C ASP A 114 50.71 24.88 -10.93
N ASP A 115 49.42 25.26 -10.98
CA ASP A 115 48.74 25.58 -12.24
C ASP A 115 48.98 27.07 -12.52
N ASP A 116 50.13 27.34 -13.16
CA ASP A 116 50.54 28.61 -13.74
C ASP A 116 49.50 29.06 -14.77
N VAL A 117 48.52 29.85 -14.30
CA VAL A 117 47.58 30.59 -15.14
C VAL A 117 47.88 32.08 -14.94
N PRO A 118 48.75 32.67 -15.79
CA PRO A 118 48.22 33.48 -16.89
C PRO A 118 49.12 33.55 -18.16
N PHE A 119 48.50 33.86 -19.31
CA PHE A 119 49.18 34.57 -20.41
C PHE A 119 49.16 36.08 -20.18
#